data_AF-A9WID9-F1
#
_entry.id   AF-A9WID9-F1
#
_cell.length_a   1.000
_cell.length_b   1.000
_cell.length_c   1.000
_cell.angle_alpha   90.00
_cell.angle_beta   90.00
_cell.angle_gamma   90.00
#
_symmetry.space_group_name_H-M   'P 1'
#
loop_
_entity.id
_entity.type
_entity.pdbx_description
1 polymer ?
#
loop_
_entity_poly.entity_id
_entity_poly.type
_entity_poly.pdbx_seq_one_letter_code
_entity_poly.pdbx_strand_id
1 'polypeptide(L)'
;MMNNSAAIYVAHPDHAVVAETLLILLIEQGFSATQRAPHDVSGIIMIPDKPTRHFFIAPSAQGWVAIWEDPRYFADRTLAQALARHLQTRSVWIEVGGNGVSWARGLYEGATVCEERFEAVETTFYGERGVVYLTFDPDTMPDEWIAQLGLPDPDLHYEAILAGAQPSAGPPLYLVVQRSSSDVSSAAAGG
;
A
#
# COMPACT_ATOMS: atom_id res chain seq x y z
N MET A 1 -10.38 4.34 -17.17
CA MET A 1 -10.26 2.98 -16.60
C MET A 1 -9.49 3.20 -15.31
N MET A 2 -10.22 3.30 -14.19
CA MET A 2 -9.65 3.60 -12.87
C MET A 2 -8.78 2.44 -12.42
N ASN A 3 -7.59 2.77 -11.95
CA ASN A 3 -6.57 1.79 -11.60
C ASN A 3 -5.82 2.20 -10.34
N ASN A 4 -6.53 2.58 -9.29
CA ASN A 4 -5.90 2.65 -7.97
C ASN A 4 -5.75 1.25 -7.40
N SER A 5 -4.97 0.42 -8.10
CA SER A 5 -4.93 -1.02 -7.93
C SER A 5 -4.21 -1.50 -6.68
N ALA A 6 -3.65 -0.57 -5.90
CA ALA A 6 -3.07 -0.79 -4.59
C ALA A 6 -2.81 0.57 -3.95
N ALA A 7 -3.64 0.98 -3.00
CA ALA A 7 -3.42 2.22 -2.27
C ALA A 7 -3.83 2.13 -0.81
N ILE A 8 -3.12 2.91 -0.01
CA ILE A 8 -3.53 3.27 1.33
C ILE A 8 -3.86 4.76 1.32
N TYR A 9 -5.02 5.13 1.88
CA TYR A 9 -5.37 6.53 2.07
C TYR A 9 -5.47 6.84 3.55
N VAL A 10 -4.86 7.93 3.99
CA VAL A 10 -4.88 8.36 5.40
C VAL A 10 -5.55 9.73 5.50
N ALA A 11 -6.57 9.86 6.34
CA ALA A 11 -7.26 11.13 6.55
C ALA A 11 -6.37 12.09 7.36
N HIS A 12 -5.45 12.77 6.67
CA HIS A 12 -4.47 13.65 7.29
C HIS A 12 -4.20 14.87 6.39
N PRO A 13 -4.02 16.08 6.94
CA PRO A 13 -3.73 17.27 6.15
C PRO A 13 -2.26 17.35 5.69
N ASP A 14 -1.36 16.62 6.34
CA ASP A 14 0.08 16.71 6.12
C ASP A 14 0.67 15.36 5.71
N HIS A 15 1.16 15.28 4.48
CA HIS A 15 1.80 14.08 3.95
C HIS A 15 3.19 13.79 4.53
N ALA A 16 3.88 14.79 5.09
CA ALA A 16 5.18 14.61 5.72
C ALA A 16 5.02 13.85 7.04
N VAL A 17 4.01 14.19 7.83
CA VAL A 17 3.67 13.46 9.08
C VAL A 17 3.26 12.02 8.78
N VAL A 18 2.50 11.79 7.70
CA VAL A 18 2.14 10.44 7.26
C VAL A 18 3.39 9.66 6.82
N ALA A 19 4.30 10.28 6.05
CA ALA A 19 5.54 9.66 5.62
C ALA A 19 6.48 9.32 6.80
N GLU A 20 6.59 10.21 7.78
CA GLU A 20 7.36 9.96 9.01
C GLU A 20 6.78 8.79 9.81
N THR A 21 5.45 8.76 9.97
CA THR A 21 4.77 7.67 10.67
C THR A 21 4.92 6.35 9.93
N LEU A 22 4.79 6.36 8.61
CA LEU A 22 5.04 5.19 7.76
C LEU A 22 6.46 4.67 7.95
N LEU A 23 7.47 5.55 7.99
CA LEU A 23 8.85 5.16 8.24
C LEU A 23 9.03 4.54 9.65
N ILE A 24 8.42 5.13 10.69
CA ILE A 24 8.46 4.57 12.05
C ILE A 24 7.91 3.13 12.06
N LEU A 25 6.74 2.92 11.46
CA LEU A 25 6.10 1.60 11.37
C LEU A 25 6.97 0.59 10.61
N LEU A 26 7.63 1.02 9.53
CA LEU A 26 8.54 0.16 8.77
C LEU A 26 9.81 -0.16 9.55
N ILE A 27 10.34 0.78 10.34
CA ILE A 27 11.47 0.53 11.25
C ILE A 27 11.11 -0.50 12.32
N GLU A 28 9.91 -0.40 12.90
CA GLU A 28 9.40 -1.40 13.84
C GLU A 28 9.28 -2.80 13.22
N GLN A 29 9.11 -2.88 11.89
CA GLN A 29 9.11 -4.13 11.11
C GLN A 29 10.51 -4.58 10.65
N GLY A 30 11.57 -3.96 11.15
CA GLY A 30 12.96 -4.32 10.87
C GLY A 30 13.53 -3.74 9.57
N PHE A 31 12.88 -2.73 8.98
CA PHE A 31 13.42 -2.01 7.84
C PHE A 31 14.28 -0.81 8.27
N SER A 32 15.08 -0.31 7.33
CA SER A 32 15.83 0.93 7.48
C SER A 32 15.66 1.79 6.23
N ALA A 33 15.59 3.11 6.40
CA ALA A 33 15.54 4.04 5.28
C ALA A 33 16.82 3.95 4.43
N THR A 34 16.67 3.97 3.12
CA THR A 34 17.78 3.92 2.18
C THR A 34 17.54 4.87 1.00
N GLN A 35 18.57 5.10 0.19
CA GLN A 35 18.49 5.90 -1.03
C GLN A 35 18.62 4.97 -2.23
N ARG A 36 17.58 4.90 -3.05
CA ARG A 36 17.54 4.13 -4.31
C ARG A 36 16.65 4.84 -5.32
N ALA A 37 16.90 4.69 -6.60
CA ALA A 37 16.03 5.29 -7.59
C ALA A 37 14.64 4.62 -7.57
N PRO A 38 13.56 5.34 -7.91
CA PRO A 38 12.19 4.77 -7.96
C PRO A 38 12.01 3.57 -8.88
N HIS A 39 12.92 3.35 -9.82
CA HIS A 39 12.94 2.21 -10.73
C HIS A 39 13.80 1.03 -10.25
N ASP A 40 14.56 1.18 -9.16
CA ASP A 40 15.41 0.13 -8.58
C ASP A 40 14.60 -0.84 -7.70
N VAL A 41 13.47 -1.30 -8.23
CA VAL A 41 12.48 -2.13 -7.53
C VAL A 41 12.94 -3.58 -7.40
N SER A 42 12.44 -4.27 -6.36
CA SER A 42 12.65 -5.71 -6.23
C SER A 42 11.84 -6.48 -7.28
N GLY A 43 12.39 -7.57 -7.80
CA GLY A 43 11.62 -8.52 -8.61
C GLY A 43 10.59 -9.31 -7.78
N ILE A 44 10.76 -9.34 -6.46
CA ILE A 44 9.78 -9.91 -5.53
C ILE A 44 8.57 -9.01 -5.53
N ILE A 45 7.37 -9.57 -5.64
CA ILE A 45 6.12 -8.79 -5.67
C ILE A 45 5.27 -8.99 -4.43
N MET A 46 5.43 -10.11 -3.74
CA MET A 46 4.62 -10.44 -2.56
C MET A 46 5.05 -9.62 -1.33
N ILE A 47 4.08 -8.99 -0.68
CA ILE A 47 4.22 -8.35 0.63
C ILE A 47 3.84 -9.41 1.69
N PRO A 48 4.57 -9.55 2.82
CA PRO A 48 5.62 -8.67 3.36
C PRO A 48 7.06 -9.11 3.02
N ASP A 49 7.24 -10.08 2.13
CA ASP A 49 8.53 -10.71 1.86
C ASP A 49 9.51 -9.81 1.08
N LYS A 50 9.03 -8.69 0.57
CA LYS A 50 9.84 -7.67 -0.12
C LYS A 50 11.02 -7.21 0.74
N PRO A 51 12.28 -7.47 0.30
CA PRO A 51 13.46 -6.99 1.02
C PRO A 51 13.67 -5.48 0.84
N THR A 52 13.10 -4.89 -0.20
CA THR A 52 13.13 -3.45 -0.47
C THR A 52 11.73 -3.02 -0.89
N ARG A 53 11.20 -1.99 -0.23
CA ARG A 53 9.86 -1.46 -0.43
C ARG A 53 9.98 0.01 -0.83
N HIS A 54 9.24 0.40 -1.85
CA HIS A 54 9.24 1.76 -2.39
C HIS A 54 7.83 2.34 -2.27
N PHE A 55 7.75 3.60 -1.84
CA PHE A 55 6.49 4.29 -1.61
C PHE A 55 6.52 5.69 -2.22
N PHE A 56 5.40 6.05 -2.85
CA PHE A 56 5.07 7.45 -3.13
C PHE A 56 3.96 7.90 -2.18
N ILE A 57 4.14 9.06 -1.57
CA ILE A 57 3.19 9.65 -0.61
C ILE A 57 2.74 11.02 -1.13
N ALA A 58 1.50 11.11 -1.61
CA ALA A 58 0.94 12.34 -2.18
C ALA A 58 0.67 13.42 -1.12
N PRO A 59 0.77 14.71 -1.48
CA PRO A 59 0.20 15.79 -0.67
C PRO A 59 -1.28 15.56 -0.41
N SER A 60 -1.79 16.12 0.70
CA SER A 60 -3.19 15.95 1.06
C SER A 60 -4.11 16.59 0.02
N ALA A 61 -5.03 15.79 -0.52
CA ALA A 61 -6.08 16.20 -1.43
C ALA A 61 -7.42 15.73 -0.85
N GLN A 62 -8.42 16.61 -0.79
CA GLN A 62 -9.74 16.29 -0.22
C GLN A 62 -9.68 15.79 1.24
N GLY A 63 -8.63 16.18 1.98
CA GLY A 63 -8.39 15.74 3.36
C GLY A 63 -7.74 14.36 3.49
N TRP A 64 -7.28 13.77 2.39
CA TRP A 64 -6.64 12.46 2.35
C TRP A 64 -5.23 12.53 1.77
N VAL A 65 -4.31 11.80 2.39
CA VAL A 65 -2.97 11.49 1.87
C VAL A 65 -3.02 10.11 1.24
N ALA A 66 -2.71 10.00 -0.05
CA ALA A 66 -2.60 8.73 -0.76
C ALA A 66 -1.16 8.19 -0.67
N ILE A 67 -1.03 6.89 -0.44
CA ILE A 67 0.22 6.14 -0.40
C ILE A 67 0.11 5.03 -1.44
N TRP A 68 1.05 5.01 -2.38
CA TRP A 68 1.20 3.93 -3.35
C TRP A 68 2.49 3.21 -3.11
N GLU A 69 2.40 1.88 -3.03
CA GLU A 69 3.53 0.99 -2.86
C GLU A 69 3.86 0.29 -4.16
N ASP A 70 5.15 0.06 -4.42
CA ASP A 70 5.58 -0.86 -5.45
C ASP A 70 5.33 -2.33 -5.02
N PRO A 71 4.77 -3.21 -5.87
CA PRO A 71 4.23 -2.90 -7.20
C PRO A 71 2.76 -2.48 -7.10
N ARG A 72 2.15 -1.90 -8.15
CA ARG A 72 0.76 -1.39 -8.10
C ARG A 72 -0.35 -2.40 -7.78
N TYR A 73 -0.04 -3.65 -7.49
CA TYR A 73 -1.00 -4.73 -7.29
C TYR A 73 -1.29 -5.01 -5.83
N PHE A 74 -0.40 -4.65 -4.91
CA PHE A 74 -0.53 -4.98 -3.50
C PHE A 74 -0.32 -3.76 -2.62
N ALA A 75 -1.28 -3.53 -1.72
CA ALA A 75 -1.15 -2.55 -0.65
C ALA A 75 -1.16 -3.28 0.69
N ASP A 76 -0.33 -2.86 1.62
CA ASP A 76 -0.20 -3.54 2.90
C ASP A 76 -1.34 -3.16 3.87
N ARG A 77 -2.31 -4.06 4.00
CA ARG A 77 -3.41 -3.98 4.96
C ARG A 77 -2.94 -3.65 6.38
N THR A 78 -1.86 -4.29 6.82
CA THR A 78 -1.36 -4.13 8.21
C THR A 78 -0.80 -2.72 8.41
N LEU A 79 -0.13 -2.16 7.40
CA LEU A 79 0.29 -0.75 7.43
C LEU A 79 -0.90 0.21 7.48
N ALA A 80 -1.96 -0.04 6.71
CA ALA A 80 -3.14 0.83 6.74
C ALA A 80 -3.79 0.88 8.13
N GLN A 81 -3.93 -0.29 8.79
CA GLN A 81 -4.41 -0.39 10.17
C GLN A 81 -3.49 0.31 11.17
N ALA A 82 -2.18 0.11 11.03
CA ALA A 82 -1.19 0.70 11.92
C ALA A 82 -1.15 2.23 11.78
N LEU A 83 -1.26 2.76 10.56
CA LEU A 83 -1.35 4.19 10.29
C LEU A 83 -2.59 4.82 10.94
N ALA A 84 -3.78 4.22 10.79
CA ALA A 84 -4.99 4.68 11.48
C ALA A 84 -4.77 4.77 12.99
N ARG A 85 -4.16 3.74 13.57
CA ARG A 85 -3.91 3.65 15.01
C ARG A 85 -2.89 4.66 15.50
N HIS A 86 -1.74 4.79 14.85
CA HIS A 86 -0.69 5.70 15.29
C HIS A 86 -1.10 7.16 15.15
N LEU A 87 -1.80 7.51 14.07
CA LEU A 87 -2.26 8.87 13.81
C LEU A 87 -3.61 9.18 14.45
N GLN A 88 -4.27 8.21 15.09
CA GLN A 88 -5.61 8.34 15.66
C GLN A 88 -6.60 8.94 14.65
N THR A 89 -6.55 8.44 13.41
CA THR A 89 -7.34 8.95 12.29
C THR A 89 -7.94 7.82 11.46
N ARG A 90 -8.65 8.17 10.39
CA ARG A 90 -9.18 7.21 9.43
C ARG A 90 -8.10 6.80 8.42
N SER A 91 -8.09 5.51 8.10
CA SER A 91 -7.27 4.96 7.02
C SER A 91 -8.10 4.02 6.16
N VAL A 92 -7.82 3.99 4.87
CA VAL A 92 -8.44 3.11 3.90
C VAL A 92 -7.35 2.27 3.25
N TRP A 93 -7.62 0.98 3.10
CA TRP A 93 -6.81 0.05 2.32
C TRP A 93 -7.62 -0.43 1.12
N ILE A 94 -7.01 -0.40 -0.06
CA ILE A 94 -7.59 -0.91 -1.31
C ILE A 94 -6.53 -1.76 -2.02
N GLU A 95 -6.94 -2.97 -2.43
CA GLU A 95 -6.19 -3.87 -3.29
C GLU A 95 -7.09 -4.30 -4.44
N VAL A 96 -6.63 -4.20 -5.69
CA VAL A 96 -7.44 -4.57 -6.87
C VAL A 96 -6.68 -5.54 -7.75
N GLY A 97 -7.29 -6.70 -7.99
CA GLY A 97 -6.78 -7.77 -8.85
C GLY A 97 -7.63 -7.98 -10.11
N GLY A 98 -7.09 -8.75 -11.06
CA GLY A 98 -7.85 -9.27 -12.20
C GLY A 98 -8.56 -8.21 -13.06
N ASN A 99 -7.95 -7.04 -13.31
CA ASN A 99 -8.56 -5.89 -14.01
C ASN A 99 -9.83 -5.33 -13.33
N GLY A 100 -9.92 -5.39 -12.00
CA GLY A 100 -11.07 -4.85 -11.25
C GLY A 100 -12.17 -5.85 -10.98
N VAL A 101 -12.02 -7.11 -11.40
CA VAL A 101 -13.02 -8.17 -11.17
C VAL A 101 -12.93 -8.71 -9.74
N SER A 102 -11.74 -8.70 -9.14
CA SER A 102 -11.56 -9.06 -7.73
C SER A 102 -10.85 -7.93 -7.01
N TRP A 103 -11.25 -7.68 -5.77
CA TRP A 103 -10.66 -6.61 -4.97
C TRP A 103 -10.83 -6.88 -3.48
N ALA A 104 -10.08 -6.15 -2.67
CA ALA A 104 -10.22 -6.14 -1.23
C ALA A 104 -10.15 -4.73 -0.70
N ARG A 105 -10.78 -4.54 0.44
CA ARG A 105 -10.85 -3.24 1.09
C ARG A 105 -10.90 -3.32 2.60
N GLY A 106 -10.48 -2.23 3.22
CA GLY A 106 -10.67 -1.98 4.65
C GLY A 106 -10.83 -0.50 4.94
N LEU A 107 -11.67 -0.18 5.92
CA LEU A 107 -11.82 1.14 6.53
C LEU A 107 -11.56 1.04 8.03
N TYR A 108 -10.62 1.86 8.49
CA TYR A 108 -10.13 1.86 9.87
C TYR A 108 -10.29 3.24 10.47
N GLU A 109 -10.56 3.32 11.77
CA GLU A 109 -10.62 4.58 12.53
C GLU A 109 -9.91 4.38 13.88
N GLY A 110 -8.71 4.94 14.01
CA GLY A 110 -7.87 4.70 15.17
C GLY A 110 -7.55 3.20 15.34
N ALA A 111 -7.95 2.63 16.47
CA ALA A 111 -7.81 1.20 16.75
C ALA A 111 -9.00 0.35 16.27
N THR A 112 -10.06 0.98 15.75
CA THR A 112 -11.31 0.30 15.37
C THR A 112 -11.28 -0.11 13.90
N VAL A 113 -11.71 -1.34 13.64
CA VAL A 113 -12.02 -1.81 12.29
C VAL A 113 -13.48 -1.49 12.00
N CYS A 114 -13.74 -0.57 11.07
CA CYS A 114 -15.09 -0.17 10.69
C CYS A 114 -15.68 -1.11 9.62
N GLU A 115 -14.86 -1.45 8.63
CA GLU A 115 -15.22 -2.38 7.56
C GLU A 115 -13.96 -3.12 7.09
N GLU A 116 -14.09 -4.42 6.82
CA GLU A 116 -13.10 -5.19 6.07
C GLU A 116 -13.79 -6.22 5.18
N ARG A 117 -13.37 -6.28 3.92
CA ARG A 117 -13.87 -7.23 2.92
C ARG A 117 -12.68 -7.77 2.13
N PHE A 118 -12.33 -9.02 2.37
CA PHE A 118 -11.29 -9.74 1.65
C PHE A 118 -11.45 -11.26 1.85
N GLU A 119 -10.87 -12.04 0.94
CA GLU A 119 -10.60 -13.46 1.14
C GLU A 119 -9.09 -13.68 1.02
N ALA A 120 -8.51 -14.41 1.98
CA ALA A 120 -7.09 -14.75 1.95
C ALA A 120 -6.91 -16.03 1.14
N VAL A 121 -6.20 -15.93 0.02
CA VAL A 121 -5.96 -17.07 -0.88
C VAL A 121 -4.46 -17.29 -1.01
N GLU A 122 -3.99 -18.46 -0.58
CA GLU A 122 -2.65 -18.92 -0.92
C GLU A 122 -2.61 -19.29 -2.41
N THR A 123 -1.77 -18.61 -3.18
CA THR A 123 -1.66 -18.84 -4.62
C THR A 123 -0.27 -18.52 -5.14
N THR A 124 -0.04 -18.82 -6.42
CA THR A 124 1.13 -18.37 -7.16
C THR A 124 0.74 -17.20 -8.05
N PHE A 125 1.39 -16.06 -7.86
CA PHE A 125 1.18 -14.84 -8.65
C PHE A 125 2.50 -14.47 -9.33
N TYR A 126 2.49 -14.38 -10.67
CA TYR A 126 3.70 -14.19 -11.50
C TYR A 126 4.87 -15.13 -11.18
N GLY A 127 4.57 -16.38 -10.79
CA GLY A 127 5.60 -17.37 -10.46
C GLY A 127 6.09 -17.33 -9.00
N GLU A 128 5.61 -16.38 -8.19
CA GLU A 128 5.90 -16.30 -6.76
C GLU A 128 4.75 -16.85 -5.93
N ARG A 129 5.03 -17.72 -4.96
CA ARG A 129 4.02 -18.21 -4.02
C ARG A 129 3.85 -17.20 -2.89
N GLY A 130 2.61 -16.88 -2.55
CA GLY A 130 2.29 -16.06 -1.40
C GLY A 130 0.79 -16.05 -1.11
N VAL A 131 0.36 -15.14 -0.23
CA VAL A 131 -1.05 -14.92 0.10
C VAL A 131 -1.50 -13.63 -0.58
N VAL A 132 -2.58 -13.70 -1.35
CA VAL A 132 -3.27 -12.52 -1.89
C VAL A 132 -4.57 -12.30 -1.14
N TYR A 133 -4.99 -11.03 -1.02
CA TYR A 133 -6.22 -10.66 -0.36
C TYR A 133 -7.19 -10.11 -1.40
N LEU A 134 -8.01 -10.98 -1.97
CA LEU A 134 -8.95 -10.60 -3.03
C LEU A 134 -10.26 -11.34 -2.82
N THR A 135 -11.38 -10.63 -2.84
CA THR A 135 -12.72 -11.22 -2.89
C THR A 135 -13.44 -10.74 -4.15
N PHE A 136 -14.48 -11.46 -4.54
CA PHE A 136 -15.42 -11.01 -5.56
C PHE A 136 -16.60 -10.35 -4.85
N ASP A 137 -16.66 -9.02 -4.90
CA ASP A 137 -17.77 -8.25 -4.38
C ASP A 137 -18.63 -7.75 -5.55
N PRO A 138 -19.78 -8.40 -5.84
CA PRO A 138 -20.66 -7.99 -6.92
C PRO A 138 -21.53 -6.78 -6.56
N ASP A 139 -21.61 -6.42 -5.28
CA ASP A 139 -22.53 -5.39 -4.78
C ASP A 139 -21.91 -3.99 -4.75
N THR A 140 -20.59 -3.91 -4.83
CA THR A 140 -19.87 -2.63 -4.84
C THR A 140 -18.60 -2.77 -5.65
N MET A 141 -18.37 -1.84 -6.57
CA MET A 141 -17.14 -1.76 -7.36
C MET A 141 -16.11 -0.81 -6.70
N PRO A 142 -14.80 -0.99 -6.96
CA PRO A 142 -13.76 -0.14 -6.36
C PRO A 142 -13.96 1.36 -6.61
N ASP A 143 -14.39 1.73 -7.82
CA ASP A 143 -14.64 3.11 -8.24
C ASP A 143 -15.83 3.73 -7.52
N GLU A 144 -16.92 2.99 -7.35
CA GLU A 144 -18.08 3.42 -6.57
C GLU A 144 -17.70 3.70 -5.12
N TRP A 145 -16.89 2.83 -4.51
CA TRP A 145 -16.46 2.98 -3.12
C TRP A 145 -15.47 4.14 -2.93
N ILE A 146 -14.50 4.28 -3.84
CA ILE A 146 -13.58 5.42 -3.89
C ILE A 146 -14.37 6.73 -4.00
N ALA A 147 -15.35 6.79 -4.90
CA ALA A 147 -16.20 7.95 -5.09
C ALA A 147 -17.05 8.26 -3.84
N GLN A 148 -17.64 7.23 -3.21
CA GLN A 148 -18.43 7.36 -1.99
C GLN A 148 -17.62 7.95 -0.83
N LEU A 149 -16.35 7.57 -0.71
CA LEU A 149 -15.44 8.05 0.34
C LEU A 149 -14.78 9.40 0.00
N GLY A 150 -14.92 9.88 -1.24
CA GLY A 150 -14.26 11.10 -1.72
C GLY A 150 -12.74 10.98 -1.71
N LEU A 151 -12.21 9.81 -2.10
CA LEU A 151 -10.76 9.61 -2.13
C LEU A 151 -10.15 10.25 -3.39
N PRO A 152 -9.01 10.94 -3.27
CA PRO A 152 -8.38 11.63 -4.39
C PRO A 152 -7.68 10.65 -5.34
N ASP A 153 -7.34 11.17 -6.52
CA ASP A 153 -6.44 10.55 -7.51
C ASP A 153 -6.75 9.06 -7.84
N PRO A 154 -8.01 8.71 -8.18
CA PRO A 154 -8.46 7.32 -8.34
C PRO A 154 -7.86 6.58 -9.55
N ASP A 155 -7.19 7.31 -10.45
CA ASP A 155 -6.50 6.75 -11.62
C ASP A 155 -4.99 6.58 -11.37
N LEU A 156 -4.44 7.14 -10.28
CA LEU A 156 -3.02 7.06 -9.97
C LEU A 156 -2.65 5.78 -9.24
N HIS A 157 -1.41 5.36 -9.47
CA HIS A 157 -0.76 4.18 -8.92
C HIS A 157 0.76 4.32 -9.09
N TYR A 158 1.53 3.42 -8.48
CA TYR A 158 2.99 3.54 -8.43
C TYR A 158 3.66 3.73 -9.80
N GLU A 159 3.37 2.88 -10.81
CA GLU A 159 4.00 2.99 -12.13
C GLU A 159 3.51 4.21 -12.93
N ALA A 160 2.28 4.69 -12.71
CA ALA A 160 1.84 5.93 -13.35
C ALA A 160 2.66 7.13 -12.86
N ILE A 161 2.94 7.20 -11.56
CA ILE A 161 3.80 8.23 -10.97
C ILE A 161 5.23 8.08 -11.48
N LEU A 162 5.73 6.84 -11.55
CA LEU A 162 7.04 6.54 -12.14
C LEU A 162 7.14 7.00 -13.61
N ALA A 163 6.05 6.90 -14.36
CA ALA A 163 5.95 7.36 -15.75
C ALA A 163 5.73 8.89 -15.88
N GLY A 164 5.67 9.63 -14.78
CA GLY A 164 5.58 11.08 -14.74
C GLY A 164 4.19 11.66 -14.45
N ALA A 165 3.18 10.82 -14.19
CA ALA A 165 1.91 11.32 -13.67
C ALA A 165 2.10 12.00 -12.30
N GLN A 166 1.25 12.98 -11.99
CA GLN A 166 1.38 13.78 -10.76
C GLN A 166 0.07 13.75 -9.97
N PRO A 167 0.13 13.60 -8.63
CA PRO A 167 -1.02 13.83 -7.75
C PRO A 167 -1.59 15.23 -7.94
N SER A 168 -2.90 15.35 -7.78
CA SER A 168 -3.62 16.61 -8.01
C SER A 168 -3.18 17.75 -7.08
N ALA A 169 -2.72 17.42 -5.88
CA ALA A 169 -2.26 18.40 -4.88
C ALA A 169 -0.75 18.71 -4.93
N GLY A 170 -0.01 18.16 -5.88
CA GLY A 170 1.42 18.44 -6.09
C GLY A 170 2.31 17.20 -6.03
N PRO A 171 3.65 17.38 -6.08
CA PRO A 171 4.58 16.27 -6.17
C PRO A 171 4.58 15.40 -4.90
N PRO A 172 4.64 14.07 -5.03
CA PRO A 172 4.68 13.17 -3.88
C PRO A 172 6.06 13.18 -3.22
N LEU A 173 6.09 12.86 -1.92
CA LEU A 173 7.30 12.41 -1.27
C LEU A 173 7.61 10.98 -1.73
N TYR A 174 8.90 10.64 -1.72
CA TYR A 174 9.37 9.32 -2.08
C TYR A 174 10.15 8.72 -0.91
N LEU A 175 9.77 7.51 -0.51
CA LEU A 175 10.37 6.77 0.58
C LEU A 175 10.81 5.40 0.09
N VAL A 176 12.03 5.01 0.42
CA VAL A 176 12.54 3.65 0.22
C VAL A 176 13.04 3.11 1.53
N VAL A 177 12.65 1.88 1.82
CA VAL A 177 13.16 1.13 2.96
C VAL A 177 13.69 -0.23 2.55
N GLN A 178 14.70 -0.72 3.24
CA GLN A 178 15.31 -2.02 3.00
C GLN A 178 15.49 -2.78 4.32
N ARG A 179 15.16 -4.08 4.30
CA ARG A 179 15.40 -5.00 5.41
C ARG A 179 16.86 -5.47 5.39
N SER A 180 17.51 -5.50 6.54
CA SER A 180 18.87 -6.00 6.70
C SER A 180 18.94 -7.48 6.32
N SER A 181 19.91 -7.86 5.47
CA SER A 181 20.06 -9.23 4.95
C SER A 181 20.49 -10.28 6.00
N SER A 182 20.57 -9.92 7.27
CA SER A 182 21.08 -10.79 8.36
C SER A 182 20.13 -11.89 8.82
N ASP A 183 18.85 -11.88 8.43
CA ASP A 183 17.85 -12.86 8.91
C ASP A 183 17.52 -14.00 7.93
N VAL A 184 18.15 -14.05 6.75
CA VAL A 184 17.87 -15.12 5.75
C VAL A 184 18.79 -16.34 5.90
N SER A 185 19.77 -16.31 6.80
CA SER A 185 20.87 -17.30 6.81
C SER A 185 20.85 -18.33 7.95
N SER A 186 19.74 -18.53 8.68
CA SER A 186 19.67 -19.55 9.75
C SER A 186 18.79 -20.79 9.44
N ALA A 187 18.05 -20.81 8.33
CA ALA A 187 17.15 -21.92 8.01
C ALA A 187 17.74 -23.01 7.07
N ALA A 188 18.96 -22.84 6.55
CA ALA A 188 19.55 -23.75 5.55
C ALA A 188 20.71 -24.63 6.06
N ALA A 189 20.94 -24.72 7.37
CA ALA A 189 21.93 -25.61 7.97
C ALA A 189 21.25 -26.57 8.96
N GLY A 190 20.42 -27.47 8.44
CA GLY A 190 19.71 -28.47 9.23
C GLY A 190 19.08 -29.54 8.32
N GLY A 191 19.92 -30.29 7.61
CA GLY A 191 19.56 -31.45 6.80
C GLY A 191 20.76 -32.36 6.63
#